data_AF-A0A9X3N5R8-F1
#
_entry.id   AF-A0A9X3N5R8-F1
#
_cell.length_a   1.000
_cell.length_b   1.000
_cell.length_c   1.000
_cell.angle_alpha   90.00
_cell.angle_beta   90.00
_cell.angle_gamma   90.00
#
_symmetry.space_group_name_H-M   'P 1'
#
loop_
_entity.id
_entity.type
_entity.pdbx_description
1 polymer ?
#
loop_
_entity_poly.entity_id
_entity_poly.type
_entity_poly.pdbx_seq_one_letter_code
_entity_poly.pdbx_strand_id
1 'polypeptide(L)'
;MEKDPHRSQPARRAATFSKARPDELLQDVLRLGPAPNRSRETFVTVVNVVLVGAVIALLRPEPAVMAALVGIIAVVTAIRWAVGSRKWDRR
;
A
#
# COMPACT_ATOMS: atom_id res chain seq x y z
N MET A 1 24.46 -38.49 -4.43
CA MET A 1 23.63 -38.02 -5.55
C MET A 1 22.67 -36.99 -4.96
N GLU A 2 23.11 -35.74 -5.05
CA GLU A 2 22.42 -34.51 -4.64
C GLU A 2 21.02 -34.44 -5.27
N LYS A 3 19.98 -34.11 -4.50
CA LYS A 3 18.71 -33.63 -5.08
C LYS A 3 17.99 -32.67 -4.13
N ASP A 4 18.32 -31.40 -4.32
CA ASP A 4 17.57 -30.16 -4.09
C ASP A 4 16.65 -30.04 -2.85
N PRO A 5 17.00 -29.18 -1.87
CA PRO A 5 16.07 -28.71 -0.84
C PRO A 5 15.09 -27.62 -1.33
N HIS A 6 15.05 -27.29 -2.62
CA HIS A 6 14.11 -26.32 -3.18
C HIS A 6 12.72 -26.93 -3.38
N ARG A 7 12.06 -27.28 -2.28
CA ARG A 7 10.60 -27.46 -2.24
C ARG A 7 9.99 -26.09 -2.53
N SER A 8 9.61 -25.91 -3.78
CA SER A 8 8.88 -24.79 -4.37
C SER A 8 7.88 -24.24 -3.36
N GLN A 9 8.22 -23.09 -2.77
CA GLN A 9 7.36 -22.34 -1.88
C GLN A 9 6.06 -22.10 -2.66
N PRO A 10 4.93 -22.73 -2.28
CA PRO A 10 3.71 -22.62 -3.06
C PRO A 10 3.37 -21.14 -3.07
N ALA A 11 3.24 -20.60 -4.28
CA ALA A 11 2.82 -19.25 -4.59
C ALA A 11 2.06 -18.65 -3.40
N ARG A 12 2.70 -17.71 -2.68
CA ARG A 12 2.13 -16.94 -1.57
C ARG A 12 0.67 -16.66 -1.90
N ARG A 13 -0.23 -17.48 -1.37
CA ARG A 13 -1.68 -17.26 -1.49
C ARG A 13 -1.87 -15.84 -1.02
N ALA A 14 -2.39 -14.98 -1.89
CA ALA A 14 -2.61 -13.58 -1.60
C ALA A 14 -3.35 -13.50 -0.27
N ALA A 15 -2.62 -13.19 0.81
CA ALA A 15 -3.17 -13.23 2.14
C ALA A 15 -4.22 -12.13 2.18
N THR A 16 -5.48 -12.53 2.22
CA THR A 16 -6.61 -11.67 2.57
C THR A 16 -6.22 -10.89 3.82
N PHE A 17 -6.66 -9.65 3.98
CA PHE A 17 -6.27 -8.79 5.11
C PHE A 17 -6.26 -9.51 6.48
N SER A 18 -7.23 -10.40 6.73
CA SER A 18 -7.32 -11.22 7.96
C SER A 18 -6.19 -12.22 8.20
N LYS A 19 -5.41 -12.56 7.17
CA LYS A 19 -4.25 -13.46 7.24
C LYS A 19 -2.92 -12.72 7.08
N ALA A 20 -2.95 -11.41 6.84
CA ALA A 20 -1.74 -10.61 6.73
C ALA A 20 -1.11 -10.45 8.11
N ARG A 21 0.19 -10.70 8.20
CA ARG A 21 0.93 -10.47 9.43
C ARG A 21 1.25 -8.97 9.59
N PRO A 22 1.41 -8.45 10.82
CA PRO A 22 1.71 -7.03 11.05
C PRO A 22 2.95 -6.54 10.31
N ASP A 23 4.01 -7.35 10.22
CA ASP A 23 5.23 -7.04 9.47
C ASP A 23 4.97 -6.87 7.96
N GLU A 24 4.06 -7.66 7.40
CA GLU A 24 3.67 -7.54 6.00
C GLU A 24 2.84 -6.29 5.71
N LEU A 25 2.00 -5.88 6.66
CA LEU A 25 1.24 -4.63 6.55
C LEU A 25 2.16 -3.41 6.64
N LEU A 26 3.16 -3.43 7.52
CA LEU A 26 4.17 -2.39 7.60
C LEU A 26 5.02 -2.32 6.33
N GLN A 27 5.44 -3.46 5.79
CA GLN A 27 6.15 -3.51 4.51
C GLN A 27 5.31 -2.95 3.36
N ASP A 28 4.00 -3.15 3.35
CA ASP A 28 3.13 -2.58 2.32
C ASP A 28 3.01 -1.06 2.41
N VAL A 29 3.01 -0.50 3.62
CA VAL A 29 3.00 0.96 3.84
C VAL A 29 4.32 1.58 3.35
N LEU A 30 5.44 0.93 3.58
CA LEU A 30 6.77 1.43 3.22
C LEU A 30 7.16 1.17 1.76
N ARG A 31 6.47 0.26 1.07
CA ARG A 31 6.76 -0.06 -0.34
C ARG A 31 6.16 0.98 -1.28
N LEU A 32 6.98 1.45 -2.22
CA LEU A 32 6.60 2.40 -3.28
C LEU A 32 5.72 1.80 -4.41
N GLY A 33 5.14 0.61 -4.24
CA GLY A 33 4.30 -0.04 -5.25
C GLY A 33 3.03 -0.66 -4.66
N PRO A 34 1.98 -0.90 -5.48
CA PRO A 34 0.66 -1.30 -5.00
C PRO A 34 0.69 -2.58 -4.16
N ALA A 35 -0.13 -2.61 -3.13
CA ALA A 35 -0.24 -3.74 -2.21
C ALA A 35 -0.75 -5.00 -2.93
N PRO A 36 -0.56 -6.19 -2.34
CA PRO A 36 -0.86 -7.46 -3.01
C PRO A 36 -2.33 -7.66 -3.39
N ASN A 37 -3.27 -6.98 -2.71
CA ASN A 37 -4.71 -7.05 -2.96
C ASN A 37 -5.41 -5.74 -2.61
N ARG A 38 -6.69 -5.62 -3.04
CA ARG A 38 -7.54 -4.44 -2.83
C ARG A 38 -7.63 -4.04 -1.36
N SER A 39 -7.87 -4.99 -0.45
CA SER A 39 -8.09 -4.68 0.98
C SER A 39 -6.83 -4.19 1.70
N ARG A 40 -5.66 -4.77 1.40
CA ARG A 40 -4.37 -4.28 1.91
C ARG A 40 -4.03 -2.90 1.34
N GLU A 41 -4.37 -2.63 0.09
CA GLU A 41 -4.17 -1.29 -0.48
C GLU A 41 -5.06 -0.25 0.19
N THR A 42 -6.34 -0.57 0.43
CA THR A 42 -7.22 0.33 1.18
C THR A 42 -6.66 0.64 2.57
N PHE A 43 -6.13 -0.36 3.27
CA PHE A 43 -5.47 -0.15 4.56
C PHE A 43 -4.28 0.80 4.45
N VAL A 44 -3.37 0.59 3.49
CA VAL A 44 -2.21 1.48 3.27
C VAL A 44 -2.66 2.90 2.96
N THR A 45 -3.66 3.06 2.10
CA THR A 45 -4.23 4.38 1.76
C THR A 45 -4.75 5.09 3.00
N VAL A 46 -5.54 4.41 3.85
CA VAL A 46 -6.06 5.00 5.09
C VAL A 46 -4.93 5.40 6.03
N VAL A 47 -3.95 4.53 6.25
CA VAL A 47 -2.79 4.82 7.11
C VAL A 47 -2.03 6.05 6.60
N ASN A 48 -1.76 6.13 5.29
CA ASN A 48 -1.05 7.26 4.71
C ASN A 48 -1.85 8.56 4.84
N VAL A 49 -3.17 8.53 4.59
CA VAL A 49 -4.03 9.72 4.75
C VAL A 49 -4.02 10.19 6.20
N VAL A 50 -4.09 9.28 7.18
CA VAL A 50 -4.02 9.63 8.60
C VAL A 50 -2.67 10.23 8.97
N LEU A 51 -1.56 9.62 8.53
CA LEU A 51 -0.22 10.12 8.82
C LEU A 51 0.02 11.50 8.22
N VAL A 52 -0.35 11.70 6.95
CA VAL A 52 -0.19 13.01 6.31
C VAL A 52 -1.14 14.04 6.92
N GLY A 53 -2.38 13.64 7.26
CA GLY A 53 -3.32 14.50 7.97
C GLY A 53 -2.78 14.96 9.33
N ALA A 54 -2.15 14.07 10.09
CA ALA A 54 -1.50 14.41 11.35
C ALA A 54 -0.35 15.41 11.16
N VAL A 55 0.46 15.24 10.12
CA VAL A 55 1.54 16.18 9.77
C VAL A 55 0.97 17.56 9.38
N ILE A 56 -0.08 17.60 8.56
CA ILE A 56 -0.75 18.85 8.18
C ILE A 56 -1.34 19.55 9.40
N ALA A 57 -2.00 18.80 10.29
CA ALA A 57 -2.58 19.35 11.52
C ALA A 57 -1.51 19.94 12.46
N LEU A 58 -0.33 19.34 12.50
CA LEU A 58 0.81 19.82 13.28
C LEU A 58 1.44 21.08 12.67
N LEU A 59 1.69 21.07 11.36
CA LEU A 59 2.40 22.16 10.66
C LEU A 59 1.51 23.36 10.36
N ARG A 60 0.18 23.18 10.31
CA ARG A 60 -0.81 24.22 9.98
C ARG A 60 -0.42 25.04 8.73
N PRO A 61 -0.19 24.38 7.58
CA PRO A 61 0.24 25.08 6.37
C PRO A 61 -0.84 26.04 5.87
N GLU A 62 -0.42 27.01 5.07
CA GLU A 62 -1.37 27.91 4.39
C GLU A 62 -2.34 27.12 3.48
N PRO A 63 -3.56 27.63 3.24
CA PRO A 63 -4.58 26.93 2.46
C PRO A 63 -4.12 26.51 1.06
N ALA A 64 -3.32 27.34 0.39
CA ALA A 64 -2.77 27.04 -0.93
C ALA A 64 -1.81 25.84 -0.89
N VAL A 65 -0.93 25.78 0.13
CA VAL A 65 -0.01 24.67 0.35
C VAL A 65 -0.79 23.40 0.70
N MET A 66 -1.81 23.51 1.55
CA MET A 66 -2.69 22.39 1.88
C MET A 66 -3.39 21.82 0.63
N ALA A 67 -3.94 22.68 -0.23
CA ALA A 67 -4.59 22.25 -1.46
C ALA A 67 -3.62 21.53 -2.41
N ALA A 68 -2.39 22.04 -2.53
CA ALA A 68 -1.35 21.38 -3.32
C ALA A 68 -0.99 20.00 -2.76
N LEU A 69 -0.79 19.88 -1.44
CA LEU A 69 -0.48 18.61 -0.77
C LEU A 69 -1.59 17.59 -0.96
N VAL A 70 -2.85 17.97 -0.74
CA VAL A 70 -4.01 17.09 -0.95
C VAL A 70 -4.09 16.63 -2.41
N GLY A 71 -3.86 17.53 -3.36
CA GLY A 71 -3.83 17.19 -4.79
C GLY A 71 -2.77 16.15 -5.12
N ILE A 72 -1.54 16.33 -4.61
CA ILE A 72 -0.44 15.38 -4.81
C ILE A 72 -0.78 14.01 -4.23
N ILE A 73 -1.30 13.95 -3.00
CA ILE A 73 -1.68 12.70 -2.33
C ILE A 73 -2.77 11.98 -3.13
N ALA A 74 -3.77 12.72 -3.62
CA ALA A 74 -4.85 12.17 -4.42
C ALA A 74 -4.31 11.55 -5.73
N VAL A 75 -3.43 12.25 -6.43
CA VAL A 75 -2.79 11.75 -7.67
C VAL A 75 -1.96 10.50 -7.40
N VAL A 76 -1.10 10.53 -6.38
CA VAL A 76 -0.25 9.37 -6.04
C VAL A 76 -1.10 8.16 -5.66
N THR A 77 -2.15 8.37 -4.85
CA THR A 77 -3.08 7.31 -4.44
C THR A 77 -3.83 6.75 -5.65
N ALA A 78 -4.30 7.61 -6.55
CA ALA A 78 -5.01 7.20 -7.76
C ALA A 78 -4.12 6.39 -8.71
N ILE A 79 -2.88 6.83 -8.93
CA ILE A 79 -1.89 6.10 -9.76
C ILE A 79 -1.64 4.73 -9.14
N ARG A 80 -1.35 4.68 -7.84
CA ARG A 80 -1.04 3.44 -7.13
C ARG A 80 -2.22 2.47 -7.20
N TRP A 81 -3.43 2.96 -6.99
CA TRP A 81 -4.66 2.19 -7.13
C TRP A 81 -4.89 1.67 -8.55
N ALA A 82 -4.68 2.49 -9.58
CA ALA A 82 -4.82 2.09 -10.98
C ALA A 82 -3.79 1.03 -11.41
N VAL A 83 -2.55 1.14 -10.91
CA VAL A 83 -1.52 0.12 -11.16
C VAL A 83 -1.86 -1.17 -10.38
N GLY A 84 -2.38 -1.04 -9.16
CA GLY A 84 -2.83 -2.17 -8.34
C GLY A 84 -3.99 -2.92 -8.96
N SER A 85 -5.03 -2.20 -9.42
CA SER A 85 -6.24 -2.79 -10.00
C SER A 85 -5.93 -3.69 -11.19
N ARG A 86 -5.03 -3.25 -12.09
CA ARG A 86 -4.54 -4.06 -13.21
C ARG A 86 -3.84 -5.36 -12.81
N LYS A 87 -3.23 -5.39 -11.61
CA LYS A 87 -2.53 -6.58 -11.09
C LYS A 87 -3.43 -7.51 -10.29
N TRP A 88 -4.43 -6.96 -9.62
CA TRP A 88 -5.40 -7.74 -8.84
C TRP A 88 -6.38 -8.48 -9.75
N ASP A 89 -6.72 -7.91 -10.91
CA ASP A 89 -7.69 -8.48 -11.86
C ASP A 89 -7.14 -9.65 -12.69
N ARG A 90 -5.81 -9.80 -12.75
CA ARG A 90 -5.13 -10.85 -13.53
C ARG A 90 -4.82 -12.13 -12.73
N ARG A 91 -5.37 -12.28 -11.52
CA ARG A 91 -5.16 -13.45 -10.65
C ARG A 91 -6.47 -14.15 -10.37
#